data_AF-A0AAD5LXX1-F1
#
_entry.id   AF-A0AAD5LXX1-F1
#
_cell.length_a   1.000
_cell.length_b   1.000
_cell.length_c   1.000
_cell.angle_alpha   90.00
_cell.angle_beta   90.00
_cell.angle_gamma   90.00
#
_symmetry.space_group_name_H-M   'P 1'
#
loop_
_entity.id
_entity.type
_entity.pdbx_description
1 polymer ?
#
loop_
_entity_poly.entity_id
_entity_poly.type
_entity_poly.pdbx_seq_one_letter_code
_entity_poly.pdbx_strand_id
1 'polypeptide(L)'
;MFQRLDDPREIVGMIFLDIVYDIEPDMKKAFSIERVPKAGMLMMPKFGGHISRFTEFLDKTTSMLGFTENLAGALQLVRKSGRAHTKQGYLDANQNNFAKNYFEIVMNVFIERFISFLTGKEELPDRDTKDEKKVRFAQSYTSSQITEVWTKFFNLIAVEMADSFEMERTRQRNAQSQKNTCASSAS
;
A
#
# COMPACT_ATOMS: atom_id res chain seq x y z
N MET A 1 -15.69 2.25 -7.97
CA MET A 1 -14.68 3.15 -8.56
C MET A 1 -13.35 2.44 -8.76
N PHE A 2 -12.82 1.73 -7.75
CA PHE A 2 -11.76 0.72 -7.95
C PHE A 2 -12.16 -0.35 -8.98
N GLN A 3 -13.40 -0.85 -8.89
CA GLN A 3 -14.01 -1.80 -9.85
C GLN A 3 -14.12 -1.30 -11.31
N ARG A 4 -13.77 -0.04 -11.59
CA ARG A 4 -13.75 0.50 -12.97
C ARG A 4 -12.39 0.35 -13.65
N LEU A 5 -11.36 -0.07 -12.92
CA LEU A 5 -10.05 -0.34 -13.48
C LEU A 5 -10.07 -1.72 -14.12
N ASP A 6 -9.62 -1.82 -15.37
CA ASP A 6 -9.61 -3.08 -16.13
C ASP A 6 -8.59 -4.08 -15.56
N ASP A 7 -7.39 -3.61 -15.18
CA ASP A 7 -6.38 -4.42 -14.48
C ASP A 7 -5.77 -3.63 -13.30
N PRO A 8 -6.41 -3.65 -12.12
CA PRO A 8 -5.91 -2.94 -10.95
C PRO A 8 -4.59 -3.52 -10.42
N ARG A 9 -4.29 -4.80 -10.70
CA ARG A 9 -3.05 -5.43 -10.26
C ARG A 9 -1.87 -4.93 -11.08
N GLU A 10 -2.05 -4.76 -12.39
CA GLU A 10 -1.04 -4.17 -13.27
C GLU A 10 -0.74 -2.73 -12.87
N ILE A 11 -1.76 -1.90 -12.63
CA ILE A 11 -1.58 -0.51 -12.18
C ILE A 11 -0.81 -0.45 -10.85
N VAL A 12 -1.23 -1.24 -9.86
CA VAL A 12 -0.53 -1.35 -8.56
C VAL A 12 0.93 -1.79 -8.77
N GLY A 13 1.16 -2.76 -9.66
CA GLY A 13 2.51 -3.25 -9.97
C GLY A 13 3.41 -2.19 -10.57
N MET A 14 2.92 -1.39 -11.52
CA MET A 14 3.67 -0.26 -12.11
C MET A 14 4.02 0.78 -11.06
N ILE A 15 3.06 1.16 -10.20
CA ILE A 15 3.29 2.13 -9.13
C ILE A 15 4.35 1.61 -8.15
N PHE A 16 4.27 0.34 -7.74
CA PHE A 16 5.31 -0.25 -6.87
C PHE A 16 6.67 -0.33 -7.55
N LEU A 17 6.74 -0.58 -8.85
CA LEU A 17 7.99 -0.54 -9.60
C LEU A 17 8.61 0.84 -9.56
N ASP A 18 7.82 1.90 -9.80
CA ASP A 18 8.30 3.28 -9.74
C ASP A 18 8.75 3.66 -8.32
N ILE A 19 8.03 3.19 -7.29
CA ILE A 19 8.47 3.35 -5.89
C ILE A 19 9.86 2.74 -5.69
N VAL A 20 10.05 1.45 -6.01
CA VAL A 20 11.33 0.80 -5.69
C VAL A 20 12.45 1.15 -6.65
N TYR A 21 12.18 1.71 -7.83
CA TYR A 21 13.23 2.12 -8.77
C TYR A 21 13.61 3.58 -8.67
N ASP A 22 12.62 4.46 -8.59
CA ASP A 22 12.79 5.87 -8.93
C ASP A 22 12.56 6.76 -7.70
N ILE A 23 11.68 6.37 -6.78
CA ILE A 23 11.31 7.19 -5.60
C ILE A 23 12.08 6.78 -4.34
N GLU A 24 12.05 5.49 -4.01
CA GLU A 24 12.62 4.94 -2.77
C GLU A 24 13.40 3.63 -3.03
N PRO A 25 14.62 3.72 -3.60
CA PRO A 25 15.39 2.54 -3.97
C PRO A 25 15.83 1.66 -2.79
N ASP A 26 15.92 2.21 -1.57
CA ASP A 26 16.29 1.41 -0.40
C ASP A 26 15.22 0.37 -0.05
N MET A 27 13.95 0.57 -0.44
CA MET A 27 12.89 -0.41 -0.26
C MET A 27 13.13 -1.72 -1.02
N LYS A 28 14.04 -1.75 -2.03
CA LYS A 28 14.47 -3.01 -2.66
C LYS A 28 14.99 -4.02 -1.63
N LYS A 29 15.62 -3.55 -0.54
CA LYS A 29 16.13 -4.40 0.57
C LYS A 29 15.00 -5.12 1.29
N ALA A 30 13.86 -4.46 1.51
CA ALA A 30 12.69 -5.06 2.16
C ALA A 30 12.14 -6.25 1.36
N PHE A 31 12.27 -6.21 0.03
CA PHE A 31 11.80 -7.25 -0.86
C PHE A 31 12.88 -8.22 -1.33
N SER A 32 14.14 -8.00 -0.96
CA SER A 32 15.31 -8.80 -1.41
C SER A 32 15.47 -8.80 -2.93
N ILE A 33 15.31 -7.63 -3.57
CA ILE A 33 15.33 -7.45 -5.03
C ILE A 33 16.41 -6.46 -5.51
N GLU A 34 17.42 -6.16 -4.69
CA GLU A 34 18.44 -5.13 -4.95
C GLU A 34 19.18 -5.34 -6.27
N ARG A 35 19.40 -6.60 -6.65
CA ARG A 35 20.13 -7.00 -7.86
C ARG A 35 19.22 -7.45 -9.02
N VAL A 36 17.90 -7.42 -8.81
CA VAL A 36 16.95 -7.89 -9.82
C VAL A 36 16.73 -6.76 -10.85
N PRO A 37 16.77 -7.04 -12.17
CA PRO A 37 16.43 -6.05 -13.19
C PRO A 37 14.94 -5.64 -13.14
N LYS A 38 14.58 -4.44 -13.66
CA LYS A 38 13.22 -3.86 -13.51
C LYS A 38 12.15 -4.80 -14.07
N ALA A 39 12.42 -5.34 -15.26
CA ALA A 39 11.55 -6.29 -15.94
C ALA A 39 11.31 -7.60 -15.17
N GLY A 40 12.24 -8.01 -14.28
CA GLY A 40 12.13 -9.25 -13.51
C GLY A 40 11.48 -9.09 -12.14
N MET A 41 11.38 -7.86 -11.61
CA MET A 41 10.97 -7.66 -10.21
C MET A 41 9.56 -8.16 -9.92
N LEU A 42 8.60 -7.98 -10.84
CA LEU A 42 7.20 -8.41 -10.66
C LEU A 42 7.06 -9.94 -10.49
N MET A 43 8.03 -10.71 -11.01
CA MET A 43 8.06 -12.16 -10.91
C MET A 43 8.64 -12.65 -9.57
N MET A 44 9.25 -11.75 -8.79
CA MET A 44 9.88 -12.13 -7.53
C MET A 44 8.83 -12.44 -6.46
N PRO A 45 8.91 -13.56 -5.73
CA PRO A 45 7.85 -14.00 -4.82
C PRO A 45 7.47 -12.98 -3.75
N LYS A 46 8.46 -12.30 -3.15
CA LYS A 46 8.21 -11.28 -2.12
C LYS A 46 7.55 -10.03 -2.70
N PHE A 47 8.09 -9.51 -3.80
CA PHE A 47 7.62 -8.26 -4.41
C PHE A 47 6.29 -8.45 -5.15
N GLY A 48 6.22 -9.41 -6.09
CA GLY A 48 4.99 -9.77 -6.79
C GLY A 48 3.88 -10.22 -5.84
N GLY A 49 4.24 -10.94 -4.76
CA GLY A 49 3.30 -11.29 -3.70
C GLY A 49 2.83 -10.09 -2.88
N HIS A 50 3.67 -9.07 -2.66
CA HIS A 50 3.25 -7.84 -1.99
C HIS A 50 2.26 -7.04 -2.84
N ILE A 51 2.51 -6.95 -4.14
CA ILE A 51 1.60 -6.33 -5.12
C ILE A 51 0.21 -6.99 -5.04
N SER A 52 0.13 -8.33 -5.14
CA SER A 52 -1.16 -9.02 -5.04
C SER A 52 -1.87 -8.76 -3.70
N ARG A 53 -1.14 -8.81 -2.58
CA ARG A 53 -1.73 -8.52 -1.25
C ARG A 53 -2.21 -7.08 -1.12
N PHE A 54 -1.51 -6.13 -1.72
CA PHE A 54 -1.91 -4.72 -1.71
C PHE A 54 -3.13 -4.48 -2.59
N THR A 55 -3.20 -5.09 -3.78
CA THR A 55 -4.39 -5.06 -4.64
C THR A 55 -5.61 -5.63 -3.91
N GLU A 56 -5.48 -6.79 -3.26
CA GLU A 56 -6.57 -7.36 -2.45
C GLU A 56 -6.96 -6.48 -1.26
N PHE A 57 -5.98 -5.83 -0.63
CA PHE A 57 -6.23 -4.92 0.48
C PHE A 57 -7.07 -3.71 0.03
N LEU A 58 -6.75 -3.11 -1.12
CA LEU A 58 -7.55 -2.05 -1.70
C LEU A 58 -8.96 -2.53 -2.06
N ASP A 59 -9.07 -3.70 -2.70
CA ASP A 59 -10.37 -4.27 -3.07
C ASP A 59 -11.27 -4.50 -1.83
N LYS A 60 -10.75 -5.19 -0.81
CA LYS A 60 -11.49 -5.46 0.44
C LYS A 60 -11.87 -4.17 1.16
N THR A 61 -10.94 -3.21 1.27
CA THR A 61 -11.20 -1.96 2.00
C THR A 61 -12.24 -1.11 1.25
N THR A 62 -12.13 -0.98 -0.08
CA THR A 62 -13.09 -0.22 -0.87
C THR A 62 -14.46 -0.90 -0.94
N SER A 63 -14.52 -2.23 -0.97
CA SER A 63 -15.78 -2.98 -0.85
C SER A 63 -16.43 -2.77 0.53
N MET A 64 -15.66 -2.79 1.61
CA MET A 64 -16.22 -2.56 2.95
C MET A 64 -16.76 -1.14 3.11
N LEU A 65 -16.07 -0.15 2.58
CA LEU A 65 -16.48 1.26 2.68
C LEU A 65 -17.63 1.60 1.72
N GLY A 66 -17.57 1.15 0.48
CA GLY A 66 -18.45 1.60 -0.61
C GLY A 66 -19.61 0.67 -0.95
N PHE A 67 -19.64 -0.56 -0.41
CA PHE A 67 -20.71 -1.53 -0.71
C PHE A 67 -21.37 -2.07 0.56
N THR A 68 -20.59 -2.57 1.53
CA THR A 68 -21.18 -3.17 2.75
C THR A 68 -21.34 -2.18 3.91
N GLU A 69 -20.88 -0.93 3.75
CA GLU A 69 -20.85 0.12 4.78
C GLU A 69 -20.20 -0.33 6.11
N ASN A 70 -19.28 -1.30 6.05
CA ASN A 70 -18.59 -1.86 7.21
C ASN A 70 -17.36 -1.00 7.56
N LEU A 71 -17.61 0.21 8.06
CA LEU A 71 -16.57 1.18 8.43
C LEU A 71 -15.61 0.62 9.49
N ALA A 72 -16.16 -0.07 10.50
CA ALA A 72 -15.36 -0.67 11.57
C ALA A 72 -14.43 -1.77 11.04
N GLY A 73 -14.95 -2.64 10.16
CA GLY A 73 -14.16 -3.70 9.51
C GLY A 73 -13.05 -3.14 8.62
N ALA A 74 -13.33 -2.08 7.86
CA ALA A 74 -12.33 -1.39 7.05
C ALA A 74 -11.19 -0.85 7.91
N LEU A 75 -11.51 -0.10 8.96
CA LEU A 75 -10.51 0.45 9.88
C LEU A 75 -9.70 -0.66 10.58
N GLN A 76 -10.36 -1.74 11.00
CA GLN A 76 -9.69 -2.90 11.59
C GLN A 76 -8.71 -3.56 10.62
N LEU A 77 -9.06 -3.68 9.33
CA LEU A 77 -8.19 -4.24 8.31
C LEU A 77 -6.93 -3.38 8.09
N VAL A 78 -7.09 -2.05 8.00
CA VAL A 78 -5.96 -1.11 7.87
C VAL A 78 -5.02 -1.24 9.06
N ARG A 79 -5.54 -1.13 10.29
CA ARG A 79 -4.73 -1.24 11.51
C ARG A 79 -4.08 -2.61 11.67
N LYS A 80 -4.79 -3.69 11.32
CA LYS A 80 -4.23 -5.05 11.33
C LYS A 80 -3.05 -5.17 10.36
N SER A 81 -3.16 -4.54 9.20
CA SER A 81 -2.09 -4.52 8.20
C SER A 81 -0.88 -3.74 8.71
N GLY A 82 -1.07 -2.56 9.31
CA GLY A 82 0.03 -1.79 9.94
C GLY A 82 0.76 -2.59 11.03
N ARG A 83 0.02 -3.19 11.98
CA ARG A 83 0.62 -4.09 12.99
C ARG A 83 1.41 -5.25 12.39
N ALA A 84 0.89 -5.88 11.34
CA ALA A 84 1.56 -7.02 10.71
C ALA A 84 2.93 -6.66 10.11
N HIS A 85 3.14 -5.40 9.71
CA HIS A 85 4.40 -4.92 9.17
C HIS A 85 5.51 -4.80 10.22
N THR A 86 5.22 -4.83 11.52
CA THR A 86 6.26 -4.89 12.59
C THR A 86 7.14 -6.13 12.49
N LYS A 87 6.66 -7.19 11.82
CA LYS A 87 7.44 -8.41 11.55
C LYS A 87 8.46 -8.24 10.41
N GLN A 88 8.41 -7.13 9.67
CA GLN A 88 9.36 -6.83 8.60
C GLN A 88 10.58 -6.15 9.21
N GLY A 89 11.69 -6.86 9.32
CA GLY A 89 12.90 -6.36 9.98
C GLY A 89 13.42 -5.04 9.38
N TYR A 90 13.26 -4.83 8.06
CA TYR A 90 13.60 -3.56 7.44
C TYR A 90 12.75 -2.40 7.99
N LEU A 91 11.44 -2.58 8.11
CA LEU A 91 10.56 -1.53 8.64
C LEU A 91 10.75 -1.36 10.16
N ASP A 92 10.93 -2.45 10.92
CA ASP A 92 11.20 -2.35 12.36
C ASP A 92 12.41 -1.46 12.67
N ALA A 93 13.47 -1.59 11.86
CA ALA A 93 14.70 -0.80 11.99
C ALA A 93 14.59 0.63 11.44
N ASN A 94 13.83 0.85 10.36
CA ASN A 94 13.92 2.11 9.59
C ASN A 94 12.65 2.98 9.62
N GLN A 95 11.48 2.43 9.95
CA GLN A 95 10.22 3.20 10.00
C GLN A 95 10.28 4.24 11.13
N ASN A 96 10.06 5.51 10.77
CA ASN A 96 10.04 6.63 11.71
C ASN A 96 9.16 7.78 11.20
N ASN A 97 8.11 8.12 11.94
CA ASN A 97 7.14 9.16 11.55
C ASN A 97 7.73 10.58 11.46
N PHE A 98 8.88 10.85 12.10
CA PHE A 98 9.54 12.16 12.11
C PHE A 98 10.72 12.25 11.15
N ALA A 99 11.14 11.14 10.55
CA ALA A 99 12.30 11.10 9.66
C ALA A 99 11.96 10.47 8.32
N LYS A 100 11.45 9.24 8.32
CA LYS A 100 11.13 8.49 7.11
C LYS A 100 9.97 7.52 7.35
N ASN A 101 8.79 7.96 6.94
CA ASN A 101 7.57 7.17 7.02
C ASN A 101 7.34 6.43 5.70
N TYR A 102 7.67 5.14 5.65
CA TYR A 102 7.54 4.34 4.42
C TYR A 102 6.07 4.12 4.01
N PHE A 103 5.13 4.12 4.96
CA PHE A 103 3.70 4.05 4.62
C PHE A 103 3.25 5.30 3.89
N GLU A 104 3.65 6.48 4.38
CA GLU A 104 3.37 7.76 3.74
C GLU A 104 4.03 7.89 2.37
N ILE A 105 5.31 7.49 2.23
CA ILE A 105 5.99 7.48 0.93
C ILE A 105 5.20 6.66 -0.09
N VAL A 106 4.81 5.42 0.26
CA VAL A 106 4.00 4.59 -0.64
C VAL A 106 2.66 5.26 -0.96
N MET A 107 1.91 5.70 0.06
CA MET A 107 0.59 6.30 -0.17
C MET A 107 0.66 7.59 -1.00
N ASN A 108 1.70 8.41 -0.85
CA ASN A 108 1.89 9.63 -1.65
C ASN A 108 2.07 9.31 -3.14
N VAL A 109 2.87 8.29 -3.48
CA VAL A 109 3.02 7.88 -4.88
C VAL A 109 1.70 7.28 -5.41
N PHE A 110 0.94 6.57 -4.59
CA PHE A 110 -0.42 6.14 -4.96
C PHE A 110 -1.37 7.33 -5.18
N ILE A 111 -1.31 8.39 -4.37
CA ILE A 111 -2.12 9.60 -4.58
C ILE A 111 -1.77 10.25 -5.93
N GLU A 112 -0.48 10.36 -6.26
CA GLU A 112 -0.05 10.98 -7.52
C GLU A 112 -0.39 10.12 -8.74
N ARG A 113 -0.09 8.82 -8.70
CA ARG A 113 -0.18 7.92 -9.86
C ARG A 113 -1.48 7.15 -9.94
N PHE A 114 -2.06 6.68 -8.83
CA PHE A 114 -3.29 5.89 -8.91
C PHE A 114 -4.51 6.74 -9.27
N ILE A 115 -4.56 7.99 -8.77
CA ILE A 115 -5.68 8.90 -9.02
C ILE A 115 -5.72 9.35 -10.49
N SER A 116 -4.57 9.46 -11.18
CA SER A 116 -4.54 9.79 -12.61
C SER A 116 -5.28 8.71 -13.44
N PHE A 117 -5.09 7.43 -13.12
CA PHE A 117 -5.84 6.32 -13.74
C PHE A 117 -7.34 6.38 -13.39
N LEU A 118 -7.69 6.64 -12.13
CA LEU A 118 -9.10 6.71 -11.70
C LEU A 118 -9.88 7.88 -12.33
N THR A 119 -9.19 8.96 -12.66
CA THR A 119 -9.77 10.13 -13.34
C THR A 119 -9.72 10.04 -14.86
N GLY A 120 -9.10 8.99 -15.42
CA GLY A 120 -8.92 8.81 -16.86
C GLY A 120 -7.91 9.79 -17.48
N LYS A 121 -7.04 10.40 -16.66
CA LYS A 121 -5.94 11.25 -17.15
C LYS A 121 -4.76 10.43 -17.66
N GLU A 122 -4.55 9.25 -17.08
CA GLU A 122 -3.54 8.27 -17.48
C GLU A 122 -4.29 6.99 -17.88
N GLU A 123 -3.91 6.39 -19.01
CA GLU A 123 -4.44 5.12 -19.48
C GLU A 123 -3.30 4.08 -19.44
N LEU A 124 -3.64 2.80 -19.25
CA LEU A 124 -2.64 1.73 -19.34
C LEU A 124 -2.00 1.74 -20.74
N PRO A 125 -0.68 1.53 -20.88
CA PRO A 125 -0.07 1.41 -22.20
C PRO A 125 -0.74 0.27 -22.97
N ASP A 126 -1.27 0.57 -24.16
CA ASP A 126 -2.04 -0.36 -24.98
C ASP A 126 -1.29 -1.69 -25.16
N ARG A 127 -1.87 -2.77 -24.63
CA ARG A 127 -1.48 -4.13 -24.99
C ARG A 127 -2.23 -4.51 -26.25
N ASP A 128 -1.61 -4.21 -27.39
CA ASP A 128 -2.04 -4.55 -28.74
C ASP A 128 -3.36 -3.93 -29.23
N THR A 129 -3.23 -3.17 -30.31
CA THR A 129 -4.31 -2.71 -31.17
C THR A 129 -5.22 -3.88 -31.60
N LYS A 130 -6.44 -3.96 -31.06
CA LYS A 130 -7.67 -4.31 -31.79
C LYS A 130 -8.89 -4.22 -30.87
N ASP A 131 -9.82 -3.37 -31.30
CA ASP A 131 -11.26 -3.45 -31.09
C ASP A 131 -11.75 -3.69 -29.65
N GLU A 132 -12.11 -2.61 -28.98
CA GLU A 132 -13.51 -2.26 -28.80
C GLU A 132 -13.58 -0.82 -28.29
N LYS A 133 -14.48 0.00 -28.83
CA LYS A 133 -14.80 1.31 -28.25
C LYS A 133 -15.26 1.08 -26.81
N LYS A 134 -14.34 1.17 -25.85
CA LYS A 134 -14.63 1.06 -24.43
C LYS A 134 -15.72 2.06 -24.11
N VAL A 135 -16.89 1.54 -23.76
CA VAL A 135 -18.03 2.33 -23.30
C VAL A 135 -17.57 3.04 -22.03
N ARG A 136 -17.14 4.31 -22.18
CA ARG A 136 -16.90 5.22 -21.06
C ARG A 136 -18.24 5.42 -20.38
N PHE A 137 -18.55 4.57 -19.39
CA PHE A 137 -19.71 4.75 -18.53
C PHE A 137 -19.72 6.20 -18.06
N ALA A 138 -20.86 6.89 -18.23
CA ALA A 138 -21.01 8.28 -17.85
C ALA A 138 -20.49 8.50 -16.42
N GLN A 139 -19.38 9.23 -16.30
CA GLN A 139 -18.75 9.47 -15.02
C GLN A 139 -19.61 10.49 -14.25
N SER A 140 -20.44 9.98 -13.34
CA SER A 140 -21.31 10.82 -12.50
C SER A 140 -20.54 11.72 -11.53
N TYR A 141 -19.27 11.42 -11.27
CA TYR A 141 -18.39 12.18 -10.38
C TYR A 141 -17.37 12.99 -11.15
N THR A 142 -17.20 14.26 -10.79
CA THR A 142 -16.17 15.12 -11.36
C THR A 142 -14.77 14.61 -10.99
N SER A 143 -13.76 14.90 -11.81
CA SER A 143 -12.37 14.56 -11.49
C SER A 143 -11.93 15.12 -10.12
N SER A 144 -12.41 16.31 -9.76
CA SER A 144 -12.12 16.93 -8.45
C SER A 144 -12.66 16.09 -7.28
N GLN A 145 -13.91 15.62 -7.38
CA GLN A 145 -14.51 14.77 -6.35
C GLN A 145 -13.76 13.44 -6.20
N ILE A 146 -13.34 12.83 -7.31
CA ILE A 146 -12.54 11.60 -7.29
C ILE A 146 -11.21 11.87 -6.58
N THR A 147 -10.47 12.89 -7.00
CA THR A 147 -9.20 13.26 -6.39
C THR A 147 -9.34 13.49 -4.89
N GLU A 148 -10.31 14.30 -4.47
CA GLU A 148 -10.50 14.62 -3.05
C GLU A 148 -10.78 13.38 -2.19
N VAL A 149 -11.69 12.51 -2.64
CA VAL A 149 -12.07 11.30 -1.88
C VAL A 149 -10.90 10.33 -1.79
N TRP A 150 -10.18 10.09 -2.89
CA TRP A 150 -9.07 9.14 -2.91
C TRP A 150 -7.84 9.66 -2.17
N THR A 151 -7.55 10.95 -2.23
CA THR A 151 -6.50 11.57 -1.42
C THR A 151 -6.78 11.39 0.07
N LYS A 152 -8.00 11.67 0.52
CA LYS A 152 -8.39 11.44 1.93
C LYS A 152 -8.26 9.96 2.32
N PHE A 153 -8.70 9.06 1.44
CA PHE A 153 -8.61 7.62 1.67
C PHE A 153 -7.16 7.15 1.87
N PHE A 154 -6.25 7.48 0.96
CA PHE A 154 -4.85 7.08 1.07
C PHE A 154 -4.13 7.74 2.25
N ASN A 155 -4.41 9.01 2.54
CA ASN A 155 -3.87 9.69 3.72
C ASN A 155 -4.29 8.99 5.02
N LEU A 156 -5.56 8.58 5.13
CA LEU A 156 -6.04 7.85 6.30
C LEU A 156 -5.37 6.48 6.42
N ILE A 157 -5.12 5.78 5.30
CA ILE A 157 -4.36 4.51 5.32
C ILE A 157 -2.95 4.74 5.85
N ALA A 158 -2.24 5.76 5.36
CA ALA A 158 -0.88 6.07 5.79
C ALA A 158 -0.81 6.29 7.31
N VAL A 159 -1.69 7.16 7.83
CA VAL A 159 -1.76 7.51 9.27
C VAL A 159 -2.10 6.27 10.10
N GLU A 160 -3.17 5.57 9.78
CA GLU A 160 -3.64 4.44 10.59
C GLU A 160 -2.69 3.24 10.55
N MET A 161 -1.99 3.02 9.43
CA MET A 161 -0.94 2.01 9.34
C MET A 161 0.28 2.42 10.17
N ALA A 162 0.74 3.67 10.08
CA ALA A 162 1.89 4.17 10.83
C ALA A 162 1.65 4.12 12.34
N ASP A 163 0.50 4.59 12.82
CA ASP A 163 0.15 4.59 14.24
C ASP A 163 0.04 3.17 14.78
N SER A 164 -0.67 2.29 14.06
CA SER A 164 -0.83 0.90 14.49
C SER A 164 0.49 0.12 14.47
N PHE A 165 1.37 0.41 13.51
CA PHE A 165 2.73 -0.12 13.49
C PHE A 165 3.51 0.32 14.74
N GLU A 166 3.51 1.61 15.07
CA GLU A 166 4.31 2.14 16.19
C GLU A 166 3.83 1.61 17.54
N MET A 167 2.51 1.55 17.74
CA MET A 167 1.91 0.98 18.94
C MET A 167 2.31 -0.48 19.14
N GLU A 168 2.27 -1.28 18.08
CA GLU A 168 2.63 -2.70 18.14
C GLU A 168 4.15 -2.89 18.33
N ARG A 169 4.99 -2.10 17.65
CA ARG A 169 6.44 -2.11 17.82
C ARG A 169 6.84 -1.79 19.27
N THR A 170 6.25 -0.75 19.83
CA THR A 170 6.47 -0.35 21.23
C THR A 170 6.02 -1.45 22.19
N ARG A 171 4.85 -2.04 21.96
CA ARG A 171 4.33 -3.16 22.76
C ARG A 171 5.29 -4.35 22.76
N GLN A 172 5.80 -4.74 21.59
CA GLN A 172 6.72 -5.87 21.45
C GLN A 172 8.04 -5.62 22.18
N ARG A 173 8.61 -4.42 22.05
CA ARG A 173 9.84 -4.02 22.76
C ARG A 173 9.65 -4.05 24.28
N ASN A 174 8.54 -3.49 24.78
CA ASN A 174 8.23 -3.50 26.21
C ASN A 174 8.10 -4.93 26.77
N ALA A 175 7.41 -5.82 26.03
CA ALA A 175 7.27 -7.22 26.42
C ALA A 175 8.61 -7.96 26.44
N GLN A 176 9.54 -7.62 25.53
CA GLN A 176 10.87 -8.21 25.50
C GLN A 176 11.76 -7.71 26.65
N SER A 177 11.71 -6.41 26.96
CA SER A 177 12.41 -5.84 28.11
C SER A 177 11.95 -6.46 29.43
N GLN A 178 10.64 -6.63 29.63
CA GLN A 178 10.09 -7.27 30.84
C GLN A 178 10.56 -8.72 31.00
N LYS A 179 10.62 -9.49 29.91
CA LYS A 179 11.15 -10.87 29.95
C LYS A 179 12.61 -10.90 30.39
N ASN A 180 13.42 -9.99 29.85
CA ASN A 180 14.85 -9.94 30.16
C ASN A 180 15.09 -9.56 31.63
N THR A 181 14.34 -8.60 32.17
CA THR A 181 14.44 -8.21 33.59
C THR A 181 14.01 -9.32 34.54
N CYS A 182 12.93 -10.05 34.23
CA CYS A 182 12.48 -11.17 35.05
C CYS A 182 13.46 -12.37 35.00
N ALA A 183 14.12 -12.58 33.86
CA ALA A 183 15.14 -13.63 33.72
C ALA A 183 16.41 -13.30 34.51
N SER A 184 16.85 -12.03 34.53
CA SER A 184 18.01 -11.61 35.31
C SER A 184 17.79 -11.58 36.82
N SER A 185 16.54 -11.50 37.29
CA SER A 185 16.22 -11.56 38.73
C SER A 185 16.05 -12.99 39.27
N ALA A 186 16.09 -14.00 38.40
CA ALA A 186 15.92 -15.41 38.76
C ALA A 186 17.24 -16.22 38.72
N SER A 187 18.36 -15.53 38.46
CA SER A 187 19.74 -16.06 38.38
C SER A 187 20.61 -15.41 39.44
#